data_AF-A0A8T5FRD1-F1
#
_entry.id   AF-A0A8T5FRD1-F1
#
_cell.length_a   1.000
_cell.length_b   1.000
_cell.length_c   1.000
_cell.angle_alpha   90.00
_cell.angle_beta   90.00
_cell.angle_gamma   90.00
#
_symmetry.space_group_name_H-M   'P 1'
#
loop_
_entity.id
_entity.type
_entity.pdbx_description
1 polymer ?
#
loop_
_entity_poly.entity_id
_entity_poly.type
_entity_poly.pdbx_seq_one_letter_code
_entity_poly.pdbx_strand_id
1 'polypeptide(L)'
;MMKTMGSQNTPAPINYETAVPQGVGNLVKQEDGSLVLANEHEQGFMVNQAIIDFWKSCNGQRKVTELVDLFAQQTGLQRTQVEKEVMQLLKQLHEGGLLVIPNQNDAPNVEFKKSN
;
A
#
# COMPACT_ATOMS: atom_id res chain seq x y z
N MET A 1 38.57 -13.35 -4.02
CA MET A 1 37.85 -13.54 -2.74
C MET A 1 36.39 -13.16 -2.95
N MET A 2 35.48 -13.97 -2.43
CA MET A 2 34.06 -14.03 -2.80
C MET A 2 33.22 -12.87 -2.27
N LYS A 3 32.16 -12.59 -3.03
CA LYS A 3 31.18 -11.50 -2.97
C LYS A 3 30.41 -11.44 -1.63
N THR A 4 30.51 -10.33 -0.91
CA THR A 4 29.53 -9.94 0.12
C THR A 4 28.43 -9.14 -0.58
N MET A 5 27.45 -9.84 -1.17
CA MET A 5 26.21 -9.17 -1.60
C MET A 5 25.27 -9.11 -0.41
N GLY A 6 24.79 -7.90 -0.15
CA GLY A 6 23.98 -7.56 1.01
C GLY A 6 22.73 -8.43 1.13
N SER A 7 22.40 -8.73 2.37
CA SER A 7 21.09 -9.19 2.81
C SER A 7 20.05 -8.16 2.38
N GLN A 8 19.56 -8.30 1.15
CA GLN A 8 18.40 -7.59 0.66
C GLN A 8 17.21 -8.17 1.41
N ASN A 9 16.83 -7.52 2.52
CA ASN A 9 15.54 -7.74 3.16
C ASN A 9 14.46 -7.35 2.15
N THR A 10 14.08 -8.28 1.28
CA THR A 10 12.86 -8.12 0.50
C THR A 10 11.72 -8.46 1.45
N PRO A 11 10.86 -7.50 1.84
CA PRO A 11 9.67 -7.82 2.60
C PRO A 11 8.90 -8.92 1.86
N ALA A 12 8.30 -9.83 2.62
CA ALA A 12 7.51 -10.91 2.04
C ALA A 12 6.49 -10.34 1.05
N PRO A 13 6.23 -11.01 -0.09
CA PRO A 13 5.23 -10.52 -1.03
C PRO A 13 3.88 -10.37 -0.33
N ILE A 14 3.29 -9.18 -0.44
CA ILE A 14 1.97 -8.87 0.14
C ILE A 14 0.95 -9.89 -0.38
N ASN A 15 0.25 -10.56 0.53
CA ASN A 15 -0.84 -11.47 0.17
C ASN A 15 -2.13 -10.67 -0.03
N TYR A 16 -2.36 -10.20 -1.26
CA TYR A 16 -3.48 -9.31 -1.59
C TYR A 16 -4.87 -9.96 -1.40
N GLU A 17 -4.97 -11.28 -1.32
CA GLU A 17 -6.25 -11.96 -1.05
C GLU A 17 -6.73 -11.77 0.40
N THR A 18 -5.80 -11.54 1.32
CA THR A 18 -6.07 -11.43 2.77
C THR A 18 -5.68 -10.07 3.36
N ALA A 19 -4.88 -9.29 2.64
CA ALA A 19 -4.46 -7.96 3.05
C ALA A 19 -5.66 -7.01 3.23
N VAL A 20 -5.69 -6.33 4.37
CA VAL A 20 -6.67 -5.29 4.73
C VAL A 20 -5.96 -3.94 4.86
N PRO A 21 -5.67 -3.26 3.74
CA PRO A 21 -4.89 -2.03 3.77
C PRO A 21 -5.56 -0.91 4.59
N GLN A 22 -4.74 -0.10 5.23
CA GLN A 22 -5.15 1.05 6.02
C GLN A 22 -4.37 2.29 5.57
N GLY A 23 -5.08 3.31 5.12
CA GLY A 23 -4.51 4.62 4.83
C GLY A 23 -4.01 5.29 6.10
N VAL A 24 -2.80 5.83 6.05
CA VAL A 24 -2.17 6.61 7.12
C VAL A 24 -1.62 7.92 6.56
N GLY A 25 -1.37 8.90 7.43
CA GLY A 25 -0.98 10.25 7.04
C GLY A 25 -2.16 11.24 7.01
N ASN A 26 -1.94 12.39 6.40
CA ASN A 26 -2.86 13.53 6.41
C ASN A 26 -3.12 14.05 5.00
N LEU A 27 -4.39 14.38 4.72
CA LEU A 27 -4.75 15.10 3.50
C LEU A 27 -4.57 16.60 3.72
N VAL A 28 -3.70 17.21 2.91
CA VAL A 28 -3.42 18.64 2.87
C VAL A 28 -3.91 19.21 1.54
N LYS A 29 -4.69 20.29 1.60
CA LYS A 29 -5.04 21.08 0.44
C LYS A 29 -4.11 22.29 0.37
N GLN A 30 -3.39 22.43 -0.73
CA GLN A 30 -2.47 23.54 -0.95
C GLN A 30 -3.22 24.82 -1.34
N GLU A 31 -2.53 25.96 -1.26
CA GLU A 31 -3.09 27.29 -1.54
C GLU A 31 -3.58 27.43 -2.99
N ASP A 32 -2.92 26.74 -3.93
CA ASP A 32 -3.30 26.68 -5.34
C ASP A 32 -4.49 25.73 -5.61
N GLY A 33 -4.95 24.99 -4.60
CA GLY A 33 -6.06 24.04 -4.68
C GLY A 33 -5.65 22.59 -4.96
N SER A 34 -4.37 22.33 -5.22
CA SER A 34 -3.82 20.96 -5.32
C SER A 34 -4.01 20.17 -4.03
N LEU A 35 -4.10 18.85 -4.17
CA LEU A 35 -4.30 17.93 -3.05
C LEU A 35 -3.03 17.09 -2.84
N VAL A 36 -2.60 16.98 -1.59
CA VAL A 36 -1.38 16.29 -1.19
C VAL A 36 -1.70 15.37 -0.01
N LEU A 37 -1.26 14.11 -0.08
CA LEU A 37 -1.21 13.23 1.08
C LEU A 37 0.18 13.34 1.70
N ALA A 38 0.27 13.77 2.96
CA ALA A 38 1.52 13.86 3.71
C ALA A 38 1.65 12.68 4.67
N ASN A 39 2.78 11.98 4.63
CA ASN A 39 3.10 10.91 5.57
C ASN A 39 3.63 11.47 6.91
N GLU A 40 3.98 10.58 7.85
CA GLU A 40 4.51 10.97 9.17
C GLU A 40 5.86 11.71 9.12
N HIS A 41 6.60 11.54 8.02
CA HIS A 41 7.89 12.20 7.77
C HIS A 41 7.73 13.54 7.03
N GLU A 42 6.51 14.08 6.98
CA GLU A 42 6.16 15.29 6.25
C GLU A 42 6.45 15.21 4.74
N GLN A 43 6.58 13.99 4.19
CA GLN A 43 6.74 13.79 2.76
C GLN A 43 5.37 13.83 2.08
N GLY A 44 5.20 14.81 1.20
CA GLY A 44 3.97 14.99 0.43
C GLY A 44 3.96 14.18 -0.86
N PHE A 45 2.87 13.45 -1.09
CA PHE A 45 2.55 12.79 -2.34
C PHE A 45 1.40 13.55 -3.00
N MET A 46 1.63 14.09 -4.20
CA MET A 46 0.60 14.79 -4.94
C MET A 46 -0.45 13.79 -5.43
N VAL A 47 -1.72 14.07 -5.17
CA VAL A 47 -2.83 13.15 -5.44
C VAL A 47 -4.00 13.87 -6.07
N ASN A 48 -4.90 13.09 -6.67
CA ASN A 48 -6.20 13.56 -7.11
C ASN A 48 -7.32 13.03 -6.19
N GLN A 49 -8.55 13.47 -6.46
CA GLN A 49 -9.72 13.04 -5.70
C GLN A 49 -9.91 11.52 -5.71
N ALA A 50 -9.63 10.84 -6.84
CA ALA A 50 -9.76 9.39 -6.95
C ALA A 50 -8.79 8.63 -6.03
N ILE A 51 -7.54 9.09 -5.93
CA ILE A 51 -6.54 8.50 -5.02
C ILE A 51 -6.92 8.77 -3.56
N ILE A 52 -7.50 9.93 -3.25
CA ILE A 52 -8.00 10.22 -1.90
C ILE A 52 -9.15 9.30 -1.53
N ASP A 53 -10.11 9.10 -2.43
CA ASP A 53 -11.21 8.16 -2.21
C ASP A 53 -10.72 6.71 -2.08
N PHE A 54 -9.69 6.32 -2.84
CA PHE A 54 -9.02 5.04 -2.69
C PHE A 54 -8.34 4.91 -1.32
N TRP A 55 -7.54 5.91 -0.93
CA TRP A 55 -6.83 5.95 0.34
C TRP A 55 -7.80 5.92 1.53
N LYS A 56 -8.90 6.67 1.47
CA LYS A 56 -9.99 6.63 2.47
C LYS A 56 -10.73 5.29 2.50
N SER A 57 -10.79 4.60 1.36
CA SER A 57 -11.37 3.25 1.28
C SER A 57 -10.50 2.18 1.94
N CYS A 58 -9.19 2.44 2.06
CA CYS A 58 -8.26 1.64 2.84
C CYS A 58 -8.44 1.97 4.34
N ASN A 59 -9.35 1.26 5.01
CA ASN A 59 -9.73 1.53 6.40
C ASN A 59 -9.30 0.43 7.38
N GLY A 60 -8.43 -0.50 6.96
CA GLY A 60 -8.00 -1.64 7.78
C GLY A 60 -9.04 -2.75 7.91
N GLN A 61 -10.20 -2.63 7.26
CA GLN A 61 -11.28 -3.63 7.30
C GLN A 61 -11.57 -4.23 5.92
N ARG A 62 -11.51 -3.42 4.87
CA ARG A 62 -11.75 -3.87 3.49
C ARG A 62 -10.54 -4.58 2.91
N LYS A 63 -10.78 -5.74 2.29
CA LYS A 63 -9.75 -6.49 1.57
C LYS A 63 -9.43 -5.83 0.24
N VAL A 64 -8.22 -6.08 -0.27
CA VAL A 64 -7.84 -5.59 -1.62
C VAL A 64 -8.79 -6.11 -2.69
N THR A 65 -9.25 -7.35 -2.60
CA THR A 65 -10.25 -7.90 -3.53
C THR A 65 -11.54 -7.10 -3.55
N GLU A 66 -12.03 -6.64 -2.40
CA GLU A 66 -13.21 -5.78 -2.32
C GLU A 66 -12.96 -4.38 -2.86
N LEU A 67 -11.75 -3.83 -2.66
CA LEU A 67 -11.35 -2.57 -3.30
C LEU A 67 -11.37 -2.72 -4.83
N VAL A 68 -10.84 -3.80 -5.37
CA VAL A 68 -10.85 -4.07 -6.81
C VAL A 68 -12.28 -4.17 -7.36
N ASP A 69 -13.16 -4.91 -6.68
CA ASP A 69 -14.57 -5.03 -7.07
C ASP A 69 -15.30 -3.66 -7.01
N LEU A 70 -15.06 -2.87 -5.96
CA LEU A 70 -15.64 -1.52 -5.80
C LEU A 70 -15.20 -0.58 -6.92
N PHE A 71 -13.89 -0.53 -7.23
CA PHE A 71 -13.37 0.33 -8.28
C PHE A 71 -13.76 -0.14 -9.68
N ALA A 72 -13.89 -1.45 -9.92
CA ALA A 72 -14.40 -1.97 -11.19
C ALA A 72 -15.86 -1.58 -11.44
N GLN A 73 -16.69 -1.62 -10.40
CA GLN A 73 -18.07 -1.15 -10.48
C GLN A 73 -18.16 0.36 -10.72
N GLN A 74 -17.33 1.16 -10.05
CA GLN A 74 -17.35 2.62 -10.19
C GLN A 74 -16.82 3.12 -11.54
N THR A 75 -15.77 2.49 -12.05
CA THR A 75 -15.11 2.92 -13.29
C THR A 75 -15.71 2.28 -14.54
N GLY A 76 -16.47 1.19 -14.40
CA GLY A 76 -16.95 0.37 -15.52
C GLY A 76 -15.84 -0.39 -16.24
N LEU A 77 -14.62 -0.41 -15.69
CA LEU A 77 -13.48 -1.12 -16.25
C LEU A 77 -13.54 -2.61 -15.91
N GLN A 78 -12.84 -3.42 -16.70
CA GLN A 78 -12.68 -4.84 -16.39
C GLN A 78 -11.91 -5.02 -15.09
N ARG A 79 -12.41 -5.90 -14.22
CA ARG A 79 -11.80 -6.27 -12.94
C ARG A 79 -10.29 -6.52 -13.04
N THR A 80 -9.84 -7.21 -14.08
CA THR A 80 -8.42 -7.55 -14.30
C THR A 80 -7.55 -6.32 -14.59
N GLN A 81 -8.10 -5.27 -15.21
CA GLN A 81 -7.39 -4.00 -15.43
C GLN A 81 -7.33 -3.22 -14.12
N VAL A 82 -8.45 -3.14 -13.41
CA VAL A 82 -8.56 -2.45 -12.12
C VAL A 82 -7.65 -3.09 -11.09
N GLU A 83 -7.56 -4.41 -11.06
CA GLU A 83 -6.68 -5.15 -10.16
C GLU A 83 -5.22 -4.69 -10.32
N LYS A 84 -4.72 -4.57 -11.56
CA LYS A 84 -3.36 -4.09 -11.82
C LYS A 84 -3.15 -2.67 -11.31
N GLU A 85 -4.07 -1.77 -11.62
CA GLU A 85 -3.98 -0.37 -11.19
C GLU A 85 -4.04 -0.25 -9.67
N VAL A 86 -4.96 -0.98 -9.03
CA VAL A 86 -5.11 -1.02 -7.56
C VAL A 86 -3.86 -1.57 -6.91
N MET A 87 -3.26 -2.65 -7.44
CA MET A 87 -2.01 -3.20 -6.92
C MET A 87 -0.84 -2.22 -7.06
N GLN A 88 -0.72 -1.53 -8.19
CA GLN A 88 0.31 -0.51 -8.38
C GLN A 88 0.11 0.66 -7.42
N LEU A 89 -1.13 1.15 -7.25
CA LEU A 89 -1.44 2.25 -6.35
C LEU A 89 -1.19 1.87 -4.88
N LEU A 90 -1.59 0.67 -4.46
CA LEU A 90 -1.28 0.12 -3.14
C LEU A 90 0.22 0.12 -2.87
N LYS A 91 1.00 -0.36 -3.83
CA LYS A 91 2.45 -0.40 -3.70
C LYS A 91 3.03 1.01 -3.57
N GLN A 92 2.62 1.95 -4.43
CA GLN A 92 3.10 3.34 -4.38
C GLN A 92 2.77 4.02 -3.06
N LEU A 93 1.55 3.86 -2.54
CA LEU A 93 1.14 4.44 -1.27
C LEU A 93 1.86 3.79 -0.08
N HIS A 94 2.09 2.48 -0.14
CA HIS A 94 2.84 1.75 0.88
C HIS A 94 4.31 2.17 0.90
N GLU A 95 4.97 2.25 -0.26
CA GLU A 95 6.34 2.75 -0.39
C GLU A 95 6.46 4.22 0.01
N GLY A 96 5.40 5.02 -0.20
CA GLY A 96 5.30 6.41 0.23
C GLY A 96 5.01 6.61 1.71
N GLY A 97 4.84 5.55 2.51
CA GLY A 97 4.50 5.66 3.93
C GLY A 97 3.09 6.21 4.19
N LEU A 98 2.20 6.15 3.19
CA LEU A 98 0.81 6.62 3.24
C LEU A 98 -0.18 5.48 3.44
N LEU A 99 0.30 4.24 3.48
CA LEU A 99 -0.54 3.06 3.63
C LEU A 99 0.22 2.00 4.42
N VAL A 100 -0.46 1.38 5.38
CA VAL A 100 0.03 0.23 6.13
C VAL A 100 -0.86 -0.98 5.87
N ILE A 101 -0.27 -2.17 5.89
CA ILE A 101 -1.01 -3.43 5.76
C ILE A 101 -0.85 -4.18 7.09
N PRO A 102 -1.78 -4.00 8.04
CA PRO A 102 -1.76 -4.77 9.27
C PRO A 102 -1.88 -6.25 8.90
N ASN A 103 -1.10 -7.10 9.59
CA ASN A 103 -0.94 -8.54 9.33
C ASN A 103 0.12 -8.95 8.30
N GLN A 104 0.92 -8.02 7.77
CA GLN A 104 2.27 -8.38 7.32
C GLN A 104 3.10 -8.54 8.60
N ASN A 105 3.23 -9.78 9.08
CA ASN A 105 4.15 -10.08 10.16
C ASN A 105 5.55 -9.62 9.67
N ASP A 106 6.06 -8.50 10.19
CA ASP A 106 7.44 -8.06 9.99
C ASP A 106 8.44 -9.02 10.67
N ALA A 107 7.99 -10.22 11.06
CA ALA A 107 8.90 -11.28 11.43
C ALA A 107 9.74 -11.62 10.19
N PRO A 108 11.07 -11.43 10.26
CA PRO A 108 11.93 -11.99 9.24
C PRO A 108 11.64 -13.48 9.18
N ASN A 109 11.42 -14.02 7.98
CA ASN A 109 11.06 -15.44 7.73
C ASN A 109 12.21 -16.43 8.08
N VAL A 110 13.11 -16.06 8.99
CA VAL A 110 14.16 -16.90 9.55
C VAL A 110 13.94 -17.03 11.05
N GLU A 111 13.14 -18.02 11.43
CA GLU A 111 13.25 -18.60 12.76
C GLU A 111 14.57 -19.39 12.79
N PHE A 112 15.63 -18.75 13.29
CA PHE A 112 16.87 -19.45 13.61
C PHE A 112 16.54 -20.50 14.68
N LYS A 113 16.34 -21.76 14.25
CA LYS A 113 16.44 -22.92 15.14
C LYS A 113 17.80 -22.83 15.84
N LYS A 114 17.80 -22.44 17.12
CA LYS A 114 18.95 -22.63 18.00
C LYS A 114 19.20 -24.12 18.11
N SER A 115 20.19 -24.62 17.39
CA SER A 115 20.77 -25.94 17.67
C SER A 115 21.54 -25.85 18.98
N ASN A 116 21.13 -26.68 19.93
CA ASN A 116 21.69 -26.85 21.26
C ASN A 116 23.10 -27.45 21.24
#